data_AF-A0A9P6X5E2-F1
#
_entry.id   AF-A0A9P6X5E2-F1
#
_cell.length_a   1.000
_cell.length_b   1.000
_cell.length_c   1.000
_cell.angle_alpha   90.00
_cell.angle_beta   90.00
_cell.angle_gamma   90.00
#
_symmetry.space_group_name_H-M   'P 1'
#
loop_
_entity.id
_entity.type
_entity.pdbx_description
1 polymer ?
#
loop_
_entity_poly.entity_id
_entity_poly.type
_entity_poly.pdbx_seq_one_letter_code
_entity_poly.pdbx_strand_id
1 'polypeptide(L)'
;MGKDNEEYKNKAQSSEEEEEFIEENDDSKKAVKKQKTEKAGEKRKRETNKDDKGDQIFELSAKRRVTVRLFSTGEPSVDIREFYKDKNTGEMRPGKAGICFPLAQWHKLKELIPDIDEAIEAIKKK
;
A
#
# COMPACT_ATOMS: atom_id res chain seq x y z
N MET A 1 -8.59 48.82 -12.64
CA MET A 1 -9.15 48.33 -13.92
C MET A 1 -9.59 46.88 -13.73
N GLY A 2 -10.82 46.55 -14.13
CA GLY A 2 -11.26 45.19 -14.44
C GLY A 2 -11.72 44.32 -13.27
N LYS A 3 -13.05 44.18 -13.13
CA LYS A 3 -13.73 43.07 -12.45
C LYS A 3 -13.86 41.87 -13.42
N ASP A 4 -14.45 40.80 -12.90
CA ASP A 4 -15.16 39.70 -13.59
C ASP A 4 -14.29 38.43 -13.84
N ASN A 5 -14.46 37.33 -13.09
CA ASN A 5 -15.60 36.40 -12.97
C ASN A 5 -15.71 35.45 -14.19
N GLU A 6 -15.39 34.17 -14.00
CA GLU A 6 -16.23 33.03 -14.42
C GLU A 6 -15.60 31.68 -14.04
N GLU A 7 -16.14 31.12 -12.97
CA GLU A 7 -16.62 29.74 -12.86
C GLU A 7 -16.57 28.91 -14.16
N TYR A 8 -15.79 27.83 -14.21
CA TYR A 8 -16.10 26.70 -15.10
C TYR A 8 -15.71 25.33 -14.51
N LYS A 9 -16.76 24.69 -13.99
CA LYS A 9 -17.12 23.28 -14.05
C LYS A 9 -16.18 22.20 -13.47
N ASN A 10 -16.66 21.71 -12.32
CA ASN A 10 -16.69 20.30 -11.95
C ASN A 10 -16.79 19.36 -13.16
N LYS A 11 -15.81 18.46 -13.29
CA LYS A 11 -16.00 17.18 -13.97
C LYS A 11 -15.55 16.07 -13.02
N ALA A 12 -16.52 15.60 -12.23
CA ALA A 12 -16.47 14.24 -11.72
C ALA A 12 -16.34 13.31 -12.93
N GLN A 13 -15.23 12.59 -13.01
CA GLN A 13 -15.21 11.31 -13.70
C GLN A 13 -14.93 10.27 -12.64
N SER A 14 -16.01 9.60 -12.26
CA SER A 14 -15.94 8.32 -11.60
C SER A 14 -15.16 7.37 -12.51
N SER A 15 -14.22 6.69 -11.90
CA SER A 15 -13.65 5.47 -12.43
C SER A 15 -13.69 4.52 -11.25
N GLU A 16 -14.87 3.95 -11.02
CA GLU A 16 -14.99 2.62 -10.43
C GLU A 16 -14.13 1.67 -11.28
N GLU A 17 -12.88 1.49 -10.87
CA GLU A 17 -12.09 0.31 -11.21
C GLU A 17 -12.08 -0.53 -9.93
N GLU A 18 -12.85 -1.62 -9.96
CA GLU A 18 -12.92 -2.63 -8.92
C GLU A 18 -11.51 -3.09 -8.55
N GLU A 19 -11.11 -2.90 -7.30
CA GLU A 19 -9.85 -3.41 -6.77
C GLU A 19 -9.97 -4.95 -6.67
N GLU A 20 -9.43 -5.67 -7.65
CA GLU A 20 -9.23 -7.12 -7.55
C GLU A 20 -8.22 -7.43 -6.44
N PHE A 21 -8.73 -7.92 -5.32
CA PHE A 21 -7.95 -8.55 -4.26
C PHE A 21 -7.55 -9.95 -4.74
N ILE A 22 -6.26 -10.18 -4.99
CA ILE A 22 -5.76 -11.50 -5.42
C ILE A 22 -5.84 -12.48 -4.23
N GLU A 23 -6.88 -13.32 -4.20
CA GLU A 23 -6.89 -14.59 -3.46
C GLU A 23 -6.54 -15.74 -4.41
N GLU A 24 -5.30 -16.23 -4.33
CA GLU A 24 -4.95 -17.54 -4.87
C GLU A 24 -4.95 -18.58 -3.74
N ASN A 25 -6.03 -19.37 -3.69
CA ASN A 25 -6.07 -20.67 -3.04
C ASN A 25 -5.88 -21.74 -4.15
N ASP A 26 -4.71 -22.39 -4.18
CA ASP A 26 -4.54 -23.65 -4.92
C ASP A 26 -4.41 -24.80 -3.92
N ASP A 27 -5.44 -25.63 -3.90
CA ASP A 27 -5.54 -26.84 -3.09
C ASP A 27 -5.46 -28.04 -4.03
N SER A 28 -4.38 -28.83 -3.98
CA SER A 28 -4.48 -30.28 -4.15
C SER A 28 -3.23 -31.10 -3.76
N LYS A 29 -3.37 -31.73 -2.58
CA LYS A 29 -3.21 -33.18 -2.29
C LYS A 29 -1.84 -33.78 -1.93
N LYS A 30 -1.67 -33.89 -0.59
CA LYS A 30 -1.67 -35.14 0.23
C LYS A 30 -0.39 -36.00 0.31
N ALA A 31 0.32 -35.89 1.43
CA ALA A 31 0.93 -37.01 2.15
C ALA A 31 1.02 -36.71 3.68
N VAL A 32 0.93 -37.76 4.49
CA VAL A 32 0.42 -37.78 5.87
C VAL A 32 1.54 -37.86 6.94
N LYS A 33 1.28 -37.25 8.12
CA LYS A 33 1.54 -37.70 9.53
C LYS A 33 2.51 -36.88 10.41
N LYS A 34 1.92 -36.25 11.47
CA LYS A 34 2.37 -36.02 12.88
C LYS A 34 3.65 -35.17 13.10
N GLN A 35 3.81 -34.26 14.08
CA GLN A 35 3.16 -33.98 15.37
C GLN A 35 3.57 -32.57 15.89
N LYS A 36 2.61 -31.83 16.47
CA LYS A 36 2.66 -30.89 17.62
C LYS A 36 3.76 -29.78 17.75
N THR A 37 3.28 -28.53 17.64
CA THR A 37 3.61 -27.29 18.38
C THR A 37 5.07 -26.82 18.49
N GLU A 38 5.35 -25.65 17.90
CA GLU A 38 5.66 -24.39 18.62
C GLU A 38 5.77 -23.19 17.67
N LYS A 39 5.39 -22.01 18.17
CA LYS A 39 5.27 -20.74 17.46
C LYS A 39 6.62 -20.27 16.90
N ALA A 40 6.73 -20.12 15.59
CA ALA A 40 7.70 -19.23 14.97
C ALA A 40 7.10 -18.74 13.64
N GLY A 41 6.88 -17.44 13.53
CA GLY A 41 6.33 -16.81 12.33
C GLY A 41 7.13 -17.23 11.10
N GLU A 42 6.47 -17.93 10.20
CA GLU A 42 7.00 -18.32 8.91
C GLU A 42 7.41 -17.04 8.19
N LYS A 43 8.72 -16.77 8.14
CA LYS A 43 9.28 -15.74 7.27
C LYS A 43 9.00 -16.21 5.85
N ARG A 44 7.83 -15.85 5.32
CA ARG A 44 7.54 -15.87 3.89
C ARG A 44 8.68 -15.10 3.24
N LYS A 45 9.61 -15.82 2.61
CA LYS A 45 10.65 -15.24 1.77
C LYS A 45 9.95 -14.74 0.50
N ARG A 46 9.18 -13.67 0.64
CA ARG A 46 8.73 -12.88 -0.50
C ARG A 46 9.99 -12.28 -1.07
N GLU A 47 10.23 -12.50 -2.37
CA GLU A 47 11.31 -11.86 -3.10
C GLU A 47 11.22 -10.35 -2.81
N THR A 48 12.24 -9.81 -2.14
CA THR A 48 12.24 -8.40 -1.76
C THR A 48 12.49 -7.59 -3.01
N ASN A 49 11.43 -7.11 -3.65
CA ASN A 49 11.54 -6.11 -4.71
C ASN A 49 12.27 -4.90 -4.14
N LYS A 50 13.38 -4.53 -4.77
CA LYS A 50 14.14 -3.32 -4.45
C LYS A 50 14.05 -2.35 -5.62
N ASP A 51 13.99 -1.05 -5.33
CA ASP A 51 14.09 -0.03 -6.38
C ASP A 51 15.56 0.22 -6.78
N ASP A 52 15.74 1.11 -7.75
CA ASP A 52 17.06 1.54 -8.22
C ASP A 52 17.92 2.20 -7.12
N LYS A 53 17.30 2.61 -6.00
CA LYS A 53 17.96 3.20 -4.83
C LYS A 53 18.28 2.15 -3.75
N GLY A 54 17.87 0.89 -3.96
CA GLY A 54 18.01 -0.20 -3.01
C GLY A 54 16.96 -0.21 -1.89
N ASP A 55 15.96 0.67 -1.96
CA ASP A 55 14.84 0.74 -1.02
C ASP A 55 13.92 -0.47 -1.23
N GLN A 56 13.38 -1.02 -0.15
CA GLN A 56 12.52 -2.20 -0.22
C GLN A 56 11.08 -1.80 -0.58
N ILE A 57 10.55 -2.37 -1.67
CA ILE A 57 9.20 -2.12 -2.17
C ILE A 57 8.29 -3.29 -1.84
N PHE A 58 7.06 -2.97 -1.45
CA PHE A 58 5.92 -3.86 -1.36
C PHE A 58 4.78 -3.28 -2.19
N GLU A 59 4.22 -4.06 -3.11
CA GLU A 59 3.12 -3.59 -3.95
C GLU A 59 1.78 -3.81 -3.24
N LEU A 60 0.93 -2.78 -3.22
CA LEU A 60 -0.46 -2.85 -2.70
C LEU A 60 -1.46 -3.03 -3.85
N SER A 61 -1.22 -2.34 -4.97
CA SER A 61 -1.97 -2.48 -6.22
C SER A 61 -1.07 -2.06 -7.39
N ALA A 62 -1.57 -2.20 -8.62
CA ALA A 62 -0.85 -1.79 -9.83
C ALA A 62 -0.33 -0.34 -9.78
N LYS A 63 -1.00 0.54 -9.04
CA LYS A 63 -0.67 1.97 -8.90
C LYS A 63 -0.28 2.36 -7.47
N ARG A 64 -0.30 1.47 -6.47
CA ARG A 64 0.01 1.83 -5.07
C ARG A 64 1.09 0.93 -4.49
N ARG A 65 2.06 1.54 -3.80
CA ARG A 65 3.21 0.85 -3.22
C ARG A 65 3.48 1.33 -1.80
N VAL A 66 4.02 0.44 -0.99
CA VAL A 66 4.71 0.74 0.27
C VAL A 66 6.21 0.63 0.02
N THR A 67 6.98 1.63 0.42
CA THR A 67 8.44 1.63 0.30
C THR A 67 9.05 1.87 1.68
N VAL A 68 9.95 0.99 2.10
CA VAL A 68 10.81 1.22 3.27
C VAL A 68 12.09 1.86 2.78
N ARG A 69 12.32 3.11 3.18
CA ARG A 69 13.45 3.93 2.71
C ARG A 69 14.23 4.57 3.84
N LEU A 70 15.49 4.87 3.58
CA LEU A 70 16.37 5.61 4.48
C LEU A 70 16.50 7.06 4.01
N PHE A 71 16.04 8.02 4.82
CA PHE A 71 16.24 9.44 4.50
C PHE A 71 17.65 9.90 4.90
N SER A 72 18.02 11.10 4.44
CA SER A 72 19.30 11.76 4.79
C SER A 72 19.49 11.99 6.29
N THR A 73 18.42 11.98 7.07
CA THR A 73 18.44 12.03 8.54
C THR A 73 18.97 10.74 9.18
N GLY A 74 19.11 9.66 8.40
CA GLY A 74 19.64 8.37 8.85
C GLY A 74 18.61 7.47 9.53
N GLU A 75 17.36 7.90 9.66
CA GLU A 75 16.28 7.08 10.22
C GLU A 75 15.43 6.45 9.11
N PRO A 76 15.08 5.16 9.23
CA PRO A 76 14.21 4.51 8.26
C PRO A 76 12.77 5.03 8.40
N SER A 77 12.02 4.92 7.31
CA SER A 77 10.65 5.40 7.22
C SER A 77 9.84 4.55 6.26
N VAL A 78 8.52 4.59 6.39
CA VAL A 78 7.58 3.82 5.57
C VAL A 78 6.76 4.79 4.73
N ASP A 79 6.98 4.83 3.42
CA ASP A 79 6.22 5.65 2.47
C ASP A 79 5.12 4.80 1.82
N ILE A 80 3.86 5.25 1.91
CA ILE A 80 2.71 4.65 1.24
C ILE A 80 2.26 5.64 0.17
N ARG A 81 2.38 5.28 -1.10
CA ARG A 81 2.25 6.25 -2.21
C ARG A 81 1.59 5.66 -3.44
N GLU A 82 0.77 6.48 -4.08
CA GLU A 82 0.23 6.22 -5.41
C GLU A 82 1.23 6.66 -6.48
N PHE A 83 1.35 5.87 -7.53
CA PHE A 83 2.18 6.11 -8.70
C PHE A 83 1.28 6.25 -9.93
N TYR A 84 1.67 7.13 -10.84
CA TYR A 84 1.03 7.28 -12.13
C TYR A 84 1.98 6.85 -13.25
N LYS A 85 1.42 6.38 -14.35
CA LYS A 85 2.19 6.14 -15.58
C LYS A 85 2.39 7.45 -16.29
N ASP A 86 3.64 7.88 -16.41
CA ASP A 86 3.98 9.07 -17.17
C ASP A 86 3.67 8.85 -18.65
N LYS A 87 2.93 9.78 -19.26
CA LYS A 87 2.41 9.62 -20.62
C LYS A 87 3.50 9.71 -21.70
N ASN A 88 4.62 10.37 -21.40
CA ASN A 88 5.69 10.61 -22.35
C ASN A 88 6.72 9.48 -22.32
N THR A 89 7.05 9.00 -21.12
CA THR A 89 8.09 7.99 -20.88
C THR A 89 7.53 6.58 -20.69
N GLY A 90 6.26 6.45 -20.30
CA GLY A 90 5.65 5.19 -19.92
C GLY A 90 6.08 4.67 -18.54
N GLU A 91 6.92 5.40 -17.82
CA GLU A 91 7.47 5.01 -16.54
C GLU A 91 6.51 5.28 -15.38
N MET A 92 6.59 4.47 -14.33
CA MET A 92 5.82 4.70 -13.10
C MET A 92 6.52 5.77 -12.26
N ARG A 93 5.83 6.89 -12.02
CA ARG A 93 6.34 8.03 -11.25
C ARG A 93 5.52 8.23 -9.98
N PRO A 94 6.16 8.61 -8.85
CA PRO A 94 5.45 8.87 -7.61
C PRO A 94 4.49 10.06 -7.79
N GLY A 95 3.24 9.87 -7.40
CA GLY A 95 2.21 10.89 -7.42
C GLY A 95 2.20 11.75 -6.15
N LYS A 96 1.32 12.76 -6.15
CA LYS A 96 1.07 13.64 -4.99
C LYS A 96 0.33 12.90 -3.87
N ALA A 97 -0.50 11.91 -4.21
CA ALA A 97 -1.24 11.12 -3.25
C ALA A 97 -0.31 10.12 -2.55
N GLY A 98 -0.15 10.30 -1.23
CA GLY A 98 0.67 9.42 -0.40
C GLY A 98 1.15 10.12 0.86
N ILE A 99 1.67 9.33 1.79
CA ILE A 99 2.20 9.79 3.07
C ILE A 99 3.43 8.97 3.44
N CYS A 100 4.39 9.61 4.11
CA CYS A 100 5.53 8.94 4.68
C CYS A 100 5.48 8.99 6.20
N PHE A 101 5.54 7.82 6.82
CA PHE A 101 5.54 7.65 8.26
C PHE A 101 6.98 7.49 8.78
N PRO A 102 7.42 8.32 9.73
CA PRO A 102 8.53 8.00 10.59
C PRO A 102 8.25 6.71 11.37
N LEU A 103 9.30 6.01 11.82
CA LEU A 103 9.14 4.75 12.58
C LEU A 103 8.18 4.87 13.76
N ALA A 104 8.25 5.94 14.55
CA ALA A 104 7.39 6.13 15.72
C ALA A 104 5.89 6.10 15.34
N GLN A 105 5.51 6.77 14.25
CA GLN A 105 4.14 6.78 13.76
C GLN A 105 3.74 5.43 13.16
N TRP A 106 4.67 4.76 12.47
CA TRP A 106 4.44 3.40 11.95
C TRP A 106 4.16 2.38 13.08
N HIS A 107 4.89 2.46 14.19
CA HIS A 107 4.64 1.62 15.35
C HIS A 107 3.26 1.88 15.94
N LYS A 108 2.87 3.16 16.09
CA LYS A 108 1.54 3.52 16.58
C LYS A 108 0.43 3.03 15.65
N LEU A 109 0.61 3.14 14.34
CA LEU A 109 -0.35 2.63 13.36
C LEU A 109 -0.55 1.12 13.53
N LYS A 110 0.53 0.34 13.71
CA LYS A 110 0.44 -1.11 13.94
C LYS A 110 -0.35 -1.47 15.20
N GLU A 111 -0.19 -0.70 16.28
CA GLU A 111 -0.96 -0.91 17.52
C GLU A 111 -2.46 -0.68 17.32
N LEU A 112 -2.82 0.26 16.44
CA LEU A 112 -4.20 0.65 16.16
C LEU A 112 -4.88 -0.22 15.10
N ILE A 113 -4.15 -1.14 14.43
CA ILE A 113 -4.73 -2.00 13.38
C ILE A 113 -6.01 -2.73 13.86
N PRO A 114 -6.05 -3.37 15.05
CA PRO A 114 -7.26 -4.07 15.50
C PRO A 114 -8.47 -3.15 15.63
N ASP A 115 -8.27 -1.96 16.22
CA ASP A 115 -9.33 -0.97 16.40
C ASP A 115 -9.82 -0.42 15.05
N ILE A 116 -8.90 -0.24 14.10
CA ILE A 116 -9.21 0.17 12.73
C ILE A 116 -10.01 -0.92 12.01
N ASP A 117 -9.64 -2.19 12.14
CA ASP A 117 -10.33 -3.32 11.53
C ASP A 117 -11.77 -3.45 12.07
N GLU A 118 -11.96 -3.31 13.39
CA GLU A 118 -13.29 -3.28 14.01
C GLU A 118 -14.14 -2.12 13.47
N ALA A 119 -13.56 -0.92 13.35
CA ALA A 119 -14.24 0.24 12.80
C ALA A 119 -14.64 0.03 11.32
N ILE A 120 -13.79 -0.61 10.51
CA ILE A 120 -14.09 -0.96 9.11
C ILE A 120 -15.29 -1.92 9.04
N GLU A 121 -15.31 -2.97 9.87
CA GLU A 121 -16.43 -3.90 9.91
C GLU A 121 -17.75 -3.23 10.31
N ALA A 122 -17.70 -2.30 11.27
CA ALA A 122 -18.87 -1.56 11.71
C ALA A 122 -19.47 -0.68 10.60
N ILE A 123 -18.63 -0.13 9.71
CA ILE A 123 -19.08 0.66 8.55
C ILE A 123 -19.69 -0.25 7.48
N LYS A 124 -19.07 -1.40 7.19
CA LYS A 124 -19.54 -2.35 6.15
C LYS A 124 -20.91 -2.98 6.44
N LYS A 125 -21.31 -3.04 7.72
CA LYS A 125 -22.59 -3.61 8.16
C LYS A 125 -23.77 -2.64 8.02
N LYS A 126 -23.52 -1.37 7.66
CA LYS A 126 -24.55 -0.37 7.35
C LYS A 126 -24.84 -0.34 5.86
#